data_AF-A0AA85BI97-F1
#
_entry.id   AF-A0AA85BI97-F1
#
_cell.length_a   1.000
_cell.length_b   1.000
_cell.length_c   1.000
_cell.angle_alpha   90.00
_cell.angle_beta   90.00
_cell.angle_gamma   90.00
#
_symmetry.space_group_name_H-M   'P 1'
#
loop_
_entity.id
_entity.type
_entity.pdbx_description
1 polymer ?
#
loop_
_entity_poly.entity_id
_entity_poly.type
_entity_poly.pdbx_seq_one_letter_code
_entity_poly.pdbx_strand_id
1 'polypeptide(L)'
;MDLHERDIFGLAMLCNDEGWLFLEPSEFMHRIIINYFVTTDQKCSAGLLSLPINKPMYHCSLQSSYPTVYFRIRFYLPIHCINERATQHIYYLQLRKNHVAYELFCDPNVYLQLAAFALQAELGDAPKYFNPESETSYFLPELYYPKKFIKSCDSVELAYYTYIHHSALQNTVTYLAEFHFIHLATKLNSDFNLHLYPLEKPTHKCRFSVWIGISPQGVTLYQVMKTNNSQIIGLFQLIVLNGMKLNEFITIITL
;
A
#
# COMPACT_ATOMS: atom_id res chain seq x y z
N MET A 1 11.88 3.76 -19.77
CA MET A 1 11.00 4.87 -19.39
C MET A 1 11.85 6.10 -19.30
N ASP A 2 11.52 7.15 -20.05
CA ASP A 2 12.15 8.45 -19.89
C ASP A 2 11.28 9.28 -18.96
N LEU A 3 11.50 9.12 -17.65
CA LEU A 3 10.82 9.88 -16.59
C LEU A 3 11.76 11.01 -16.17
N HIS A 4 11.26 12.23 -16.04
CA HIS A 4 12.06 13.35 -15.53
C HIS A 4 12.04 13.43 -14.00
N GLU A 5 10.92 13.05 -13.38
CA GLU A 5 10.70 13.09 -11.94
C GLU A 5 11.21 11.81 -11.25
N ARG A 6 12.45 11.40 -11.54
CA ARG A 6 12.99 10.08 -11.11
C ARG A 6 13.16 9.95 -9.60
N ASP A 7 13.41 11.06 -8.91
CA ASP A 7 13.77 11.09 -7.50
C ASP A 7 12.64 10.64 -6.57
N ILE A 8 11.39 10.65 -7.04
CA ILE A 8 10.24 10.19 -6.25
C ILE A 8 10.12 8.66 -6.22
N PHE A 9 10.83 7.98 -7.12
CA PHE A 9 10.76 6.54 -7.31
C PHE A 9 11.94 5.82 -6.63
N GLY A 10 11.77 4.52 -6.42
CA GLY A 10 12.81 3.63 -5.96
C GLY A 10 12.58 2.21 -6.43
N LEU A 11 13.64 1.41 -6.37
CA LEU A 11 13.53 -0.04 -6.53
C LEU A 11 13.25 -0.64 -5.16
N ALA A 12 12.28 -1.55 -5.09
CA ALA A 12 11.90 -2.21 -3.85
C ALA A 12 11.77 -3.72 -4.02
N MET A 13 11.99 -4.44 -2.93
CA MET A 13 11.78 -5.88 -2.81
C MET A 13 10.67 -6.14 -1.82
N LEU A 14 9.93 -7.23 -2.02
CA LEU A 14 8.92 -7.67 -1.06
C LEU A 14 9.58 -8.62 -0.06
N CYS A 15 9.64 -8.23 1.22
CA CYS A 15 10.12 -9.07 2.30
C CYS A 15 8.92 -9.81 2.93
N ASN A 16 9.06 -11.11 3.21
CA ASN A 16 7.96 -12.02 3.57
C ASN A 16 7.10 -11.46 4.70
N ASP A 17 5.93 -10.92 4.35
CA ASP A 17 4.98 -10.28 5.27
C ASP A 17 5.48 -9.01 5.98
N GLU A 18 6.71 -8.53 5.74
CA GLU A 18 7.30 -7.35 6.42
C GLU A 18 7.15 -6.05 5.61
N GLY A 19 6.58 -6.12 4.41
CA GLY A 19 6.36 -4.96 3.55
C GLY A 19 7.46 -4.75 2.50
N TRP A 20 7.59 -3.52 2.02
CA TRP A 20 8.46 -3.16 0.89
C TRP A 20 9.81 -2.62 1.35
N LEU A 21 10.88 -3.37 1.11
CA LEU A 21 12.23 -2.88 1.38
C LEU A 21 12.75 -2.15 0.14
N PHE A 22 12.94 -0.84 0.25
CA PHE A 22 13.56 -0.06 -0.81
C PHE A 22 15.08 -0.20 -0.81
N LEU A 23 15.64 -0.37 -2.00
CA LEU A 23 17.07 -0.46 -2.24
C LEU A 23 17.70 0.92 -2.23
N GLU A 24 18.80 1.06 -1.50
CA GLU A 24 19.56 2.29 -1.50
C GLU A 24 20.41 2.39 -2.79
N PRO A 25 20.29 3.47 -3.57
CA PRO A 25 21.01 3.61 -4.84
C PRO A 25 22.54 3.53 -4.70
N SER A 26 23.08 3.85 -3.51
CA SER A 26 24.50 3.79 -3.20
C SER A 26 25.02 2.38 -2.87
N GLU A 27 24.13 1.41 -2.63
CA GLU A 27 24.51 0.02 -2.36
C GLU A 27 24.77 -0.72 -3.69
N PHE A 28 25.94 -1.35 -3.82
CA PHE A 28 26.21 -2.17 -4.98
C PHE A 28 25.29 -3.40 -5.03
N MET A 29 24.76 -3.70 -6.23
CA MET A 29 23.85 -4.84 -6.46
C MET A 29 24.38 -6.17 -5.93
N HIS A 30 25.70 -6.43 -5.98
CA HIS A 30 26.28 -7.67 -5.44
C HIS A 30 26.10 -7.80 -3.92
N ARG A 31 26.17 -6.68 -3.16
CA ARG A 31 25.92 -6.68 -1.71
C ARG A 31 24.43 -6.92 -1.43
N ILE A 32 23.55 -6.36 -2.25
CA ILE A 32 22.11 -6.61 -2.16
C ILE A 32 21.80 -8.09 -2.41
N ILE A 33 22.39 -8.69 -3.44
CA ILE A 33 22.28 -10.13 -3.74
C ILE A 33 22.72 -10.98 -2.55
N ILE A 34 23.91 -10.71 -2.02
CA ILE A 34 24.48 -11.48 -0.91
C ILE A 34 23.63 -11.34 0.37
N ASN A 35 23.16 -10.14 0.69
CA ASN A 35 22.49 -9.87 1.96
C ASN A 35 21.02 -10.29 1.97
N TYR A 36 20.31 -10.17 0.85
CA TYR A 36 18.85 -10.31 0.81
C TYR A 36 18.36 -11.54 0.03
N PHE A 37 19.20 -12.12 -0.84
CA PHE A 37 18.76 -13.15 -1.79
C PHE A 37 19.46 -14.52 -1.63
N VAL A 38 20.46 -14.66 -0.78
CA VAL A 38 21.13 -15.95 -0.54
C VAL A 38 20.42 -16.73 0.57
N THR A 39 19.79 -17.86 0.22
CA THR A 39 19.29 -18.85 1.18
C THR A 39 20.45 -19.48 1.93
N THR A 40 20.54 -19.28 3.25
CA THR A 40 21.47 -20.06 4.07
C THR A 40 20.94 -21.48 4.22
N ASP A 41 21.28 -22.34 3.27
CA ASP A 41 21.28 -23.78 3.47
C ASP A 41 22.60 -24.17 4.15
N GLN A 42 22.69 -24.04 5.48
CA GLN A 42 23.81 -24.61 6.24
C GLN A 42 23.35 -25.24 7.56
N LYS A 43 23.08 -26.55 7.50
CA LYS A 43 23.52 -27.47 8.56
C LYS A 43 25.06 -27.47 8.58
N CYS A 44 25.67 -27.15 9.72
CA CYS A 44 26.72 -27.95 10.40
C CYS A 44 27.58 -27.13 11.39
N SER A 45 27.54 -27.62 12.63
CA SER A 45 28.63 -27.80 13.61
C SER A 45 29.86 -26.87 13.67
N ALA A 46 30.01 -26.30 14.88
CA ALA A 46 31.22 -26.09 15.67
C ALA A 46 32.24 -25.02 15.26
N GLY A 47 32.53 -24.13 16.22
CA GLY A 47 33.86 -23.53 16.39
C GLY A 47 33.92 -22.00 16.48
N LEU A 48 33.96 -21.50 17.72
CA LEU A 48 34.64 -20.27 18.16
C LEU A 48 34.27 -18.91 17.53
N LEU A 49 33.50 -18.15 18.34
CA LEU A 49 33.63 -16.72 18.64
C LEU A 49 34.10 -15.78 17.50
N SER A 50 33.13 -15.18 16.82
CA SER A 50 33.12 -13.73 16.61
C SER A 50 31.68 -13.25 16.44
N LEU A 51 31.26 -12.30 17.27
CA LEU A 51 30.08 -11.47 17.03
C LEU A 51 30.53 -10.28 16.18
N PRO A 52 29.94 -10.04 15.00
CA PRO A 52 29.84 -8.70 14.46
C PRO A 52 28.39 -8.24 14.48
N ILE A 53 28.20 -7.16 15.24
CA ILE A 53 27.15 -6.15 15.24
C ILE A 53 26.34 -6.09 13.92
N ASN A 54 25.03 -6.31 14.05
CA ASN A 54 23.92 -5.95 13.16
C ASN A 54 24.04 -6.36 11.67
N LYS A 55 23.85 -7.66 11.38
CA LYS A 55 23.30 -8.06 10.08
C LYS A 55 21.79 -7.79 10.09
N PRO A 56 21.25 -7.00 9.15
CA PRO A 56 19.81 -6.85 9.04
C PRO A 56 19.22 -8.18 8.54
N MET A 57 18.40 -8.81 9.36
CA MET A 57 17.86 -10.16 9.14
C MET A 57 16.63 -10.13 8.21
N TYR A 58 16.73 -9.48 7.04
CA TYR A 58 15.64 -9.42 6.06
C TYR A 58 15.80 -10.55 5.05
N HIS A 59 15.10 -11.66 5.26
CA HIS A 59 15.10 -12.78 4.32
C HIS A 59 13.88 -12.68 3.40
N CYS A 60 14.07 -12.23 2.15
CA CYS A 60 13.04 -12.34 1.13
C CYS A 60 12.96 -13.81 0.68
N SER A 61 11.83 -14.50 0.88
CA SER A 61 11.68 -15.86 0.33
C SER A 61 11.46 -15.71 -1.18
N LEU A 62 12.50 -16.06 -1.93
CA LEU A 62 12.37 -16.18 -3.37
C LEU A 62 11.66 -17.50 -3.67
N GLN A 63 10.41 -17.42 -4.10
CA GLN A 63 9.74 -18.53 -4.80
C GLN A 63 10.25 -18.68 -6.25
N SER A 64 11.09 -17.75 -6.72
CA SER A 64 11.61 -17.66 -8.09
C SER A 64 13.13 -17.92 -8.13
N SER A 65 13.62 -18.50 -9.23
CA SER A 65 15.05 -18.72 -9.48
C SER A 65 15.87 -17.43 -9.66
N TYR A 66 15.22 -16.27 -9.74
CA TYR A 66 15.85 -14.97 -9.94
C TYR A 66 15.30 -13.90 -8.98
N PRO A 67 16.15 -12.95 -8.52
CA PRO A 67 15.73 -11.84 -7.68
C PRO A 67 14.77 -10.91 -8.44
N THR A 68 13.56 -10.74 -7.91
CA THR A 68 12.56 -9.81 -8.47
C THR A 68 12.59 -8.48 -7.72
N VAL A 69 12.83 -7.39 -8.44
CA VAL A 69 12.73 -6.02 -7.93
C VAL A 69 11.57 -5.29 -8.59
N TYR A 70 10.94 -4.39 -7.84
CA TYR A 70 9.76 -3.64 -8.28
C TYR A 70 10.10 -2.16 -8.32
N PHE A 71 9.78 -1.52 -9.44
CA PHE A 71 9.79 -0.06 -9.53
C PHE A 71 8.55 0.50 -8.83
N ARG A 72 8.75 1.33 -7.80
CA ARG A 72 7.69 1.85 -6.95
C ARG A 72 7.93 3.31 -6.61
N ILE A 73 6.88 3.99 -6.18
CA ILE A 73 6.98 5.31 -5.59
C ILE A 73 7.59 5.15 -4.20
N ARG A 74 8.71 5.82 -3.96
CA ARG A 74 9.37 5.86 -2.66
C ARG A 74 8.84 7.03 -1.85
N PHE A 75 8.70 8.20 -2.48
CA PHE A 75 8.26 9.42 -1.83
C PHE A 75 6.92 9.86 -2.41
N TYR A 76 5.86 9.75 -1.60
CA TYR A 76 4.56 10.31 -1.96
C TYR A 76 4.64 11.83 -1.91
N LEU A 77 4.12 12.51 -2.94
CA LEU A 77 4.09 13.96 -3.04
C LEU A 77 2.63 14.43 -3.21
N PRO A 78 2.32 15.67 -2.81
CA PRO A 78 1.07 16.31 -3.21
C PRO A 78 0.95 16.36 -4.74
N ILE A 79 -0.27 16.21 -5.25
CA ILE A 79 -0.51 16.15 -6.72
C ILE A 79 0.02 17.36 -7.48
N HIS A 80 0.02 18.55 -6.88
CA HIS A 80 0.51 19.78 -7.51
C HIS A 80 2.04 19.81 -7.71
N CYS A 81 2.76 18.84 -7.12
CA CYS A 81 4.20 18.68 -7.33
C CYS A 81 4.53 17.69 -8.46
N ILE A 82 3.53 17.06 -9.07
CA ILE A 82 3.69 16.03 -10.10
C ILE A 82 3.21 16.58 -11.44
N ASN A 83 4.13 16.90 -12.33
CA ASN A 83 3.83 17.58 -13.59
C ASN A 83 3.73 16.60 -14.76
N GLU A 84 4.52 15.53 -14.74
CA GLU A 84 4.60 14.62 -15.88
C GLU A 84 3.44 13.62 -15.90
N ARG A 85 2.74 13.51 -17.04
CA ARG A 85 1.61 12.58 -17.19
C ARG A 85 2.02 11.12 -16.96
N ALA A 86 3.23 10.73 -17.36
CA ALA A 86 3.73 9.38 -17.10
C ALA A 86 3.94 9.14 -15.59
N THR A 87 4.47 10.13 -14.87
CA THR A 87 4.59 10.07 -13.41
C THR A 87 3.23 9.98 -12.74
N GLN A 88 2.27 10.83 -13.14
CA GLN A 88 0.89 10.79 -12.62
C GLN A 88 0.26 9.42 -12.85
N HIS A 89 0.41 8.83 -14.04
CA HIS A 89 -0.10 7.50 -14.33
C HIS A 89 0.50 6.43 -13.40
N ILE A 90 1.82 6.41 -13.20
CA ILE A 90 2.46 5.47 -12.26
C ILE A 90 1.99 5.74 -10.82
N TYR A 91 1.77 7.01 -10.47
CA TYR A 91 1.23 7.43 -9.18
C TYR A 91 -0.16 6.88 -8.93
N TYR A 92 -1.05 7.05 -9.90
CA TYR A 92 -2.38 6.46 -9.92
C TYR A 92 -2.30 4.94 -9.73
N LEU A 93 -1.49 4.22 -10.52
CA LEU A 93 -1.38 2.76 -10.43
C LEU A 93 -0.94 2.27 -9.04
N GLN A 94 -0.01 2.98 -8.40
CA GLN A 94 0.45 2.64 -7.06
C GLN A 94 -0.65 2.86 -6.02
N LEU A 95 -1.31 4.02 -6.04
CA LEU A 95 -2.40 4.32 -5.12
C LEU A 95 -3.61 3.41 -5.36
N ARG A 96 -3.89 3.05 -6.60
CA ARG A 96 -4.96 2.14 -7.00
C ARG A 96 -4.77 0.73 -6.44
N LYS A 97 -3.51 0.26 -6.42
CA LYS A 97 -3.13 -0.98 -5.74
C LYS A 97 -3.27 -0.86 -4.23
N ASN A 98 -2.79 0.23 -3.64
CA ASN A 98 -2.91 0.48 -2.21
C ASN A 98 -4.38 0.54 -1.78
N HIS A 99 -5.24 1.21 -2.54
CA HIS A 99 -6.68 1.33 -2.31
C HIS A 99 -7.40 0.00 -2.11
N VAL A 100 -6.99 -1.05 -2.83
CA VAL A 100 -7.59 -2.39 -2.72
C VAL A 100 -6.86 -3.25 -1.70
N ALA A 101 -5.53 -3.14 -1.64
CA ALA A 101 -4.69 -3.96 -0.79
C ALA A 101 -4.73 -3.53 0.68
N TYR A 102 -4.87 -2.22 0.92
CA TYR A 102 -4.88 -1.66 2.25
C TYR A 102 -6.28 -1.85 2.82
N GLU A 103 -6.39 -2.78 3.75
CA GLU A 103 -7.63 -3.07 4.45
C GLU A 103 -7.86 -2.08 5.61
N LEU A 104 -7.60 -0.79 5.33
CA LEU A 104 -7.74 0.35 6.23
C LEU A 104 -9.15 0.93 6.13
N PHE A 105 -9.65 1.49 7.23
CA PHE A 105 -10.98 2.08 7.26
C PHE A 105 -10.99 3.39 6.48
N CYS A 106 -11.98 3.59 5.62
CA CYS A 106 -12.22 4.85 4.93
C CYS A 106 -13.73 5.11 4.86
N ASP A 107 -14.10 6.36 4.66
CA ASP A 107 -15.49 6.75 4.40
C ASP A 107 -16.02 5.99 3.16
N PRO A 108 -17.16 5.29 3.25
CA PRO A 108 -17.75 4.57 2.12
C PRO A 108 -17.91 5.42 0.85
N ASN A 109 -18.23 6.71 0.99
CA ASN A 109 -18.38 7.63 -0.14
C ASN A 109 -17.04 7.90 -0.83
N VAL A 110 -15.94 7.94 -0.08
CA VAL A 110 -14.59 8.05 -0.66
C VAL A 110 -14.23 6.78 -1.43
N TYR A 111 -14.55 5.60 -0.90
CA TYR A 111 -14.39 4.32 -1.62
C TYR A 111 -15.17 4.31 -2.94
N LEU A 112 -16.44 4.74 -2.93
CA LEU A 112 -17.27 4.84 -4.13
C LEU A 112 -16.67 5.77 -5.19
N GLN A 113 -16.23 6.96 -4.79
CA GLN A 113 -15.62 7.93 -5.70
C GLN A 113 -14.29 7.43 -6.28
N LEU A 114 -13.43 6.83 -5.47
CA LEU A 114 -12.16 6.27 -5.95
C LEU A 114 -12.38 5.13 -6.94
N ALA A 115 -13.32 4.23 -6.66
CA ALA A 115 -13.70 3.18 -7.59
C ALA A 115 -14.26 3.74 -8.90
N ALA A 116 -15.11 4.76 -8.84
CA ALA A 116 -15.66 5.41 -10.04
C ALA A 116 -14.58 6.08 -10.90
N PHE A 117 -13.64 6.81 -10.29
CA PHE A 117 -12.50 7.39 -11.02
C PHE A 117 -11.62 6.30 -11.63
N ALA A 118 -11.42 5.18 -10.93
CA ALA A 118 -10.66 4.06 -11.46
C ALA A 118 -11.36 3.40 -12.66
N LEU A 119 -12.67 3.14 -12.57
CA LEU A 119 -13.47 2.65 -13.69
C LEU A 119 -13.39 3.58 -14.89
N GLN A 120 -13.50 4.89 -14.67
CA GLN A 120 -13.37 5.88 -15.75
C GLN A 120 -11.99 5.88 -16.40
N ALA A 121 -10.92 5.74 -15.60
CA ALA A 121 -9.55 5.69 -16.12
C ALA A 121 -9.28 4.39 -16.91
N GLU A 122 -9.79 3.26 -16.43
CA GLU A 122 -9.49 1.92 -16.96
C GLU A 122 -10.43 1.49 -18.10
N LEU A 123 -11.71 1.86 -18.04
CA LEU A 123 -12.78 1.39 -18.94
C LEU A 123 -13.41 2.51 -19.78
N GLY A 124 -13.20 3.79 -19.43
CA GLY A 124 -13.89 4.92 -20.06
C GLY A 124 -15.29 5.13 -19.50
N ASP A 125 -16.20 5.66 -20.34
CA ASP A 125 -17.56 6.00 -19.91
C ASP A 125 -18.38 4.78 -19.48
N ALA A 126 -19.19 4.97 -18.44
CA ALA A 126 -20.14 3.94 -17.96
C ALA A 126 -21.14 3.55 -19.06
N PRO A 127 -21.66 2.30 -19.04
CA PRO A 127 -22.73 1.89 -19.93
C PRO A 127 -23.99 2.74 -19.67
N LYS A 128 -24.78 3.01 -20.73
CA LYS A 128 -26.01 3.83 -20.59
C LYS A 128 -27.08 3.21 -19.69
N TYR A 129 -27.08 1.89 -19.60
CA TYR A 129 -28.01 1.12 -18.80
C TYR A 129 -27.24 0.11 -17.98
N PHE A 130 -27.58 -0.01 -16.70
CA PHE A 130 -26.96 -0.95 -15.79
C PHE A 130 -28.02 -1.68 -14.99
N ASN A 131 -27.90 -3.01 -14.95
CA ASN A 131 -28.71 -3.87 -14.09
C ASN A 131 -27.76 -4.58 -13.11
N PRO A 132 -27.75 -4.22 -11.81
CA PRO A 132 -26.86 -4.82 -10.82
C PRO A 132 -27.15 -6.29 -10.54
N GLU A 133 -28.31 -6.81 -10.95
CA GLU A 133 -28.71 -8.22 -10.76
C GLU A 133 -28.44 -9.08 -11.99
N SER A 134 -27.87 -8.52 -13.06
CA SER A 134 -27.57 -9.28 -14.29
C SER A 134 -26.41 -10.26 -14.09
N GLU A 135 -26.47 -11.42 -14.75
CA GLU A 135 -25.40 -12.45 -14.68
C GLU A 135 -24.05 -11.96 -15.22
N THR A 136 -24.07 -10.99 -16.14
CA THR A 136 -22.85 -10.38 -16.68
C THR A 136 -22.55 -9.09 -15.94
N SER A 137 -21.60 -9.14 -15.02
CA SER A 137 -21.23 -7.96 -14.25
C SER A 137 -20.48 -6.94 -15.10
N TYR A 138 -20.91 -5.68 -15.03
CA TYR A 138 -20.25 -4.54 -15.66
C TYR A 138 -18.80 -4.37 -15.15
N PHE A 139 -18.57 -4.61 -13.86
CA PHE A 139 -17.25 -4.66 -13.24
C PHE A 139 -17.27 -5.63 -12.05
N LEU A 140 -16.10 -6.06 -11.57
CA LEU A 140 -15.99 -6.92 -10.40
C LEU A 140 -15.60 -6.10 -9.16
N PRO A 141 -16.46 -5.96 -8.13
CA PRO A 141 -16.14 -5.18 -6.93
C PRO A 141 -14.82 -5.58 -6.27
N GLU A 142 -14.41 -6.86 -6.35
CA GLU A 142 -13.16 -7.38 -5.80
C GLU A 142 -11.91 -6.76 -6.41
N LEU A 143 -12.03 -6.22 -7.63
CA LEU A 143 -10.94 -5.49 -8.28
C LEU A 143 -10.89 -4.03 -7.81
N TYR A 144 -11.99 -3.45 -7.35
CA TYR A 144 -12.11 -2.03 -7.05
C TYR A 144 -12.16 -1.70 -5.56
N TYR A 145 -12.44 -2.66 -4.68
CA TYR A 145 -12.60 -2.43 -3.23
C TYR A 145 -11.79 -3.39 -2.37
N PRO A 146 -11.40 -3.00 -1.14
CA PRO A 146 -10.85 -3.91 -0.14
C PRO A 146 -11.81 -5.04 0.21
N LYS A 147 -11.29 -6.23 0.52
CA LYS A 147 -12.13 -7.40 0.79
C LYS A 147 -12.99 -7.21 2.03
N LYS A 148 -12.50 -6.51 3.06
CA LYS A 148 -13.31 -6.23 4.26
C LYS A 148 -14.46 -5.29 3.96
N PHE A 149 -14.23 -4.28 3.13
CA PHE A 149 -15.28 -3.32 2.74
C PHE A 149 -16.41 -4.03 1.99
N ILE A 150 -16.06 -4.88 1.01
CA ILE A 150 -17.04 -5.68 0.27
C ILE A 150 -17.86 -6.56 1.22
N LYS A 151 -17.22 -7.22 2.19
CA LYS A 151 -17.93 -8.07 3.18
C LYS A 151 -18.89 -7.30 4.10
N SER A 152 -18.71 -5.99 4.24
CA SER A 152 -19.58 -5.14 5.07
C SER A 152 -20.73 -4.51 4.30
N CYS A 153 -20.79 -4.66 2.98
CA CYS A 153 -21.79 -4.06 2.12
C CYS A 153 -22.67 -5.13 1.46
N ASP A 154 -23.89 -4.74 1.09
CA ASP A 154 -24.68 -5.51 0.13
C ASP A 154 -24.06 -5.39 -1.26
N SER A 155 -23.91 -6.50 -1.97
CA SER A 155 -23.21 -6.53 -3.27
C SER A 155 -23.97 -5.78 -4.37
N VAL A 156 -25.30 -5.87 -4.37
CA VAL A 156 -26.16 -5.25 -5.39
C VAL A 156 -26.17 -3.74 -5.18
N GLU A 157 -26.32 -3.32 -3.93
CA GLU A 157 -26.31 -1.90 -3.55
C GLU A 157 -24.94 -1.26 -3.82
N LEU A 158 -23.83 -1.95 -3.46
CA LEU A 158 -22.48 -1.47 -3.75
C LEU A 158 -22.29 -1.25 -5.26
N ALA A 159 -22.63 -2.25 -6.08
CA ALA A 159 -22.49 -2.16 -7.53
C ALA A 159 -23.33 -1.02 -8.13
N TYR A 160 -24.56 -0.84 -7.64
CA TYR A 160 -25.45 0.22 -8.06
C TYR A 160 -24.92 1.62 -7.74
N TYR A 161 -24.45 1.86 -6.52
CA TYR A 161 -23.89 3.17 -6.18
C TYR A 161 -22.58 3.46 -6.92
N THR A 162 -21.70 2.46 -7.09
CA THR A 162 -20.50 2.64 -7.91
C THR A 162 -20.85 3.06 -9.33
N TYR A 163 -21.87 2.42 -9.93
CA TYR A 163 -22.37 2.79 -11.25
C TYR A 163 -22.89 4.24 -11.30
N ILE A 164 -23.67 4.69 -10.30
CA ILE A 164 -24.15 6.09 -10.26
C ILE A 164 -22.97 7.06 -10.28
N HIS A 165 -21.96 6.82 -9.44
CA HIS A 165 -20.77 7.67 -9.38
C HIS A 165 -19.99 7.64 -10.70
N HIS A 166 -19.84 6.46 -11.32
CA HIS A 166 -19.12 6.32 -12.58
C HIS A 166 -19.88 6.97 -13.75
N SER A 167 -21.19 6.79 -13.84
CA SER A 167 -22.03 7.45 -14.85
C SER A 167 -21.99 8.97 -14.76
N ALA A 168 -21.76 9.55 -13.58
CA ALA A 168 -21.60 10.99 -13.41
C ALA A 168 -20.29 11.54 -14.01
N LEU A 169 -19.33 10.67 -14.34
CA LEU A 169 -18.02 11.04 -14.92
C LEU A 169 -18.01 11.02 -16.45
N GLN A 170 -19.17 10.89 -17.09
CA GLN A 170 -19.29 10.79 -18.55
C GLN A 170 -18.49 11.88 -19.29
N ASN A 171 -17.76 11.47 -20.34
CA ASN A 171 -16.82 12.28 -21.12
C ASN A 171 -15.55 12.74 -20.39
N THR A 172 -15.28 12.22 -19.18
CA THR A 172 -14.01 12.48 -18.49
C THR A 172 -12.91 11.63 -19.12
N VAL A 173 -11.89 12.28 -19.68
CA VAL A 173 -10.73 11.60 -20.26
C VAL A 173 -9.86 10.93 -19.19
N THR A 174 -9.19 9.84 -19.57
CA THR A 174 -8.39 8.98 -18.66
C THR A 174 -7.48 9.77 -17.72
N TYR A 175 -6.66 10.69 -18.23
CA TYR A 175 -5.70 11.42 -17.39
C TYR A 175 -6.38 12.35 -16.36
N LEU A 176 -7.59 12.85 -16.64
CA LEU A 176 -8.35 13.62 -15.66
C LEU A 176 -8.95 12.72 -14.58
N ALA A 177 -9.42 11.53 -14.95
CA ALA A 177 -9.89 10.54 -13.98
C ALA A 177 -8.75 10.11 -13.05
N GLU A 178 -7.56 9.85 -13.59
CA GLU A 178 -6.35 9.58 -12.81
C GLU A 178 -5.98 10.75 -11.89
N PHE A 179 -6.01 11.99 -12.40
CA PHE A 179 -5.77 13.18 -11.61
C PHE A 179 -6.73 13.29 -10.41
N HIS A 180 -8.04 13.10 -10.64
CA HIS A 180 -9.03 13.16 -9.57
C HIS A 180 -8.87 12.02 -8.56
N PHE A 181 -8.53 10.81 -9.03
CA PHE A 181 -8.18 9.69 -8.15
C PHE A 181 -7.01 10.05 -7.24
N ILE A 182 -5.89 10.52 -7.81
CA ILE A 182 -4.68 10.88 -7.06
C ILE A 182 -5.01 12.00 -6.06
N HIS A 183 -5.75 13.02 -6.50
CA HIS A 183 -6.13 14.15 -5.66
C HIS A 183 -6.95 13.71 -4.44
N LEU A 184 -7.91 12.81 -4.63
CA LEU A 184 -8.75 12.30 -3.55
C LEU A 184 -7.95 11.38 -2.61
N ALA A 185 -7.11 10.50 -3.16
CA ALA A 185 -6.30 9.52 -2.44
C ALA A 185 -5.01 10.10 -1.81
N THR A 186 -4.77 11.42 -1.90
CA THR A 186 -3.63 12.11 -1.26
C THR A 186 -4.05 13.21 -0.30
N LYS A 187 -5.34 13.31 0.04
CA LYS A 187 -5.83 14.24 1.08
C LYS A 187 -5.19 13.95 2.44
N LEU A 188 -5.15 14.95 3.32
CA LEU A 188 -4.44 14.92 4.61
C LEU A 188 -4.76 13.69 5.49
N ASN A 189 -5.98 13.15 5.39
CA ASN A 189 -6.45 12.00 6.16
C ASN A 189 -6.64 10.75 5.29
N SER A 190 -5.96 10.71 4.15
CA SER A 190 -6.01 9.55 3.26
C SER A 190 -5.02 8.50 3.73
N ASP A 191 -5.50 7.27 3.79
CA ASP A 191 -4.72 6.11 4.17
C ASP A 191 -4.15 5.35 2.96
N PHE A 192 -4.17 5.95 1.77
CA PHE A 192 -3.75 5.29 0.52
C PHE A 192 -2.35 5.71 0.04
N ASN A 193 -1.87 6.88 0.45
CA ASN A 193 -0.59 7.47 0.05
C ASN A 193 0.51 7.29 1.12
N LEU A 194 0.66 6.07 1.59
CA LEU A 194 1.60 5.73 2.65
C LEU A 194 2.23 4.36 2.42
N HIS A 195 3.35 4.09 3.11
CA HIS A 195 3.96 2.77 3.18
C HIS A 195 3.60 2.10 4.50
N LEU A 196 3.05 0.90 4.43
CA LEU A 196 2.68 0.10 5.60
C LEU A 196 3.76 -0.95 5.90
N TYR A 197 4.15 -1.02 7.18
CA TYR A 197 5.03 -2.06 7.69
C TYR A 197 4.44 -2.64 8.98
N PRO A 198 4.36 -3.97 9.14
CA PRO A 198 4.02 -4.55 10.43
C PRO A 198 5.19 -4.37 11.40
N LEU A 199 4.86 -4.10 12.66
CA LEU A 199 5.84 -4.11 13.74
C LEU A 199 5.88 -5.49 14.38
N GLU A 200 7.09 -6.00 14.59
CA GLU A 200 7.29 -7.21 15.39
C GLU A 200 6.77 -6.97 16.81
N LYS A 201 6.08 -7.97 17.35
CA LYS A 201 5.54 -7.89 18.70
C LYS A 201 6.71 -7.89 19.70
N PRO A 202 6.91 -6.83 20.50
CA PRO A 202 8.00 -6.80 21.46
C PRO A 202 7.87 -7.89 22.55
N THR A 203 6.64 -8.35 22.83
CA THR A 203 6.39 -9.44 23.80
C THR A 203 5.19 -10.31 23.40
N HIS A 204 5.17 -11.57 23.88
CA HIS A 204 4.00 -12.47 23.78
C HIS A 204 2.73 -11.95 24.50
N LYS A 205 2.80 -10.82 25.22
CA LYS A 205 1.68 -10.23 25.97
C LYS A 205 0.84 -9.25 25.14
N CYS A 206 1.30 -8.83 23.95
CA CYS A 206 0.53 -7.92 23.10
C CYS A 206 -0.68 -8.62 22.45
N ARG A 207 -1.88 -8.22 22.89
CA ARG A 207 -3.18 -8.77 22.42
C ARG A 207 -3.51 -8.41 20.97
N PHE A 208 -2.84 -7.41 20.42
CA PHE A 208 -3.01 -6.94 19.05
C PHE A 208 -1.66 -6.87 18.34
N SER A 209 -1.69 -6.79 17.02
CA SER A 209 -0.51 -6.48 16.20
C SER A 209 -0.54 -5.00 15.86
N VAL A 210 0.60 -4.38 15.60
CA VAL A 210 0.68 -2.95 15.25
C VAL A 210 1.32 -2.83 13.89
N TRP A 211 0.80 -1.94 13.06
CA TRP A 211 1.38 -1.56 11.78
C TRP A 211 1.79 -0.09 11.86
N ILE A 212 2.92 0.24 11.25
CA ILE A 212 3.40 1.62 11.09
C ILE A 212 3.14 2.05 9.64
N GLY A 213 2.46 3.18 9.48
CA GLY A 213 2.30 3.88 8.22
C GLY A 213 3.27 5.06 8.14
N ILE A 214 4.03 5.12 7.06
CA ILE A 214 4.92 6.25 6.77
C ILE A 214 4.36 6.99 5.57
N SER A 215 3.99 8.25 5.77
CA SER A 215 3.40 9.12 4.75
C SER A 215 4.09 10.49 4.73
N PRO A 216 3.78 11.37 3.76
CA PRO A 216 4.29 12.74 3.75
C PRO A 216 3.89 13.55 4.98
N GLN A 217 2.83 13.13 5.69
CA GLN A 217 2.36 13.74 6.93
C GLN A 217 3.15 13.27 8.17
N GLY A 218 3.99 12.24 8.02
CA GLY A 218 4.80 11.68 9.10
C GLY A 218 4.51 10.21 9.34
N VAL A 219 4.51 9.82 10.61
CA VAL A 219 4.34 8.43 11.04
C VAL A 219 3.00 8.25 11.74
N THR A 220 2.27 7.22 11.34
CA THR A 220 0.98 6.81 11.92
C THR A 220 1.06 5.37 12.41
N LEU A 221 0.40 5.05 13.51
CA LEU A 221 0.27 3.68 14.02
C LEU A 221 -1.14 3.16 13.75
N TYR A 222 -1.24 1.89 13.38
CA TYR A 222 -2.50 1.20 13.15
C TYR A 222 -2.57 -0.05 14.00
N GLN A 223 -3.65 -0.20 14.75
CA GLN A 223 -3.86 -1.37 15.60
C GLN A 223 -4.58 -2.45 14.81
N VAL A 224 -3.96 -3.62 14.69
CA VAL A 224 -4.53 -4.78 13.99
C VAL A 224 -4.99 -5.82 15.00
N MET A 225 -6.30 -5.90 15.19
CA MET A 225 -6.97 -6.95 15.96
C MET A 225 -7.13 -8.18 15.08
N LYS A 226 -6.67 -9.35 15.54
CA LYS A 226 -7.04 -10.62 14.89
C LYS A 226 -8.40 -11.05 15.46
N THR A 227 -9.47 -11.00 14.68
CA THR A 227 -10.69 -11.76 14.98
C THR A 227 -10.70 -13.03 14.15
N ASN A 228 -11.36 -14.07 14.65
CA ASN A 228 -11.26 -15.45 14.14
C ASN A 228 -11.59 -15.64 12.65
N ASN A 229 -12.13 -14.63 11.94
CA ASN A 229 -12.38 -14.65 10.50
C ASN A 229 -12.02 -13.32 9.77
N SER A 230 -11.37 -12.37 10.43
CA SER A 230 -11.00 -11.07 9.84
C SER A 230 -9.99 -10.31 10.71
N GLN A 231 -9.00 -9.66 10.10
CA GLN A 231 -8.17 -8.71 10.83
C GLN A 231 -8.94 -7.38 10.90
N ILE A 232 -9.24 -6.82 12.07
CA ILE A 232 -9.79 -5.46 12.18
C ILE A 232 -8.60 -4.53 12.34
N ILE A 233 -8.37 -3.63 11.39
CA ILE A 233 -7.40 -2.57 11.59
C ILE A 233 -8.16 -1.41 12.22
N GLY A 234 -8.15 -1.34 13.55
CA GLY A 234 -8.66 -0.21 14.32
C GLY A 234 -7.67 0.93 14.26
N LEU A 235 -8.18 2.13 13.99
CA LEU A 235 -7.38 3.33 13.89
C LEU A 235 -7.21 3.94 15.29
N PHE A 236 -5.98 3.90 15.81
CA PHE A 236 -5.52 4.84 16.82
C PHE A 236 -4.47 5.71 16.15
N GLN A 237 -4.90 6.82 15.57
CA GLN A 237 -3.98 7.76 14.94
C GLN A 237 -3.17 8.47 16.03
N LEU A 238 -1.99 7.97 16.33
CA LEU A 238 -0.98 8.79 17.01
C LEU A 238 -0.13 9.44 15.92
N ILE A 239 -0.36 10.73 15.67
CA ILE A 239 0.50 11.52 14.80
C ILE A 239 1.79 11.78 15.57
N VAL A 240 2.83 11.04 15.20
CA VAL A 240 4.17 11.29 15.71
C VAL A 240 4.75 12.44 14.91
N LEU A 241 4.75 13.63 15.50
CA LEU A 241 5.31 14.84 14.91
C LEU A 241 6.84 14.80 14.90
N ASN A 242 7.43 15.48 13.90
CA ASN A 242 8.87 15.65 13.70
C ASN A 242 9.61 15.92 15.01
N GLY A 243 10.62 15.09 15.32
CA GLY A 243 11.54 15.30 16.44
C GLY A 243 11.51 14.21 17.53
N MET A 244 10.60 13.24 17.47
CA MET A 244 10.59 12.12 18.41
C MET A 244 11.83 11.23 18.27
N LYS A 245 12.48 10.93 19.39
CA LYS A 245 13.61 9.99 19.41
C LYS A 245 13.08 8.56 19.24
N LEU A 246 13.85 7.69 18.58
CA LEU A 246 13.49 6.28 18.37
C LEU A 246 13.09 5.57 19.67
N ASN A 247 13.75 5.90 20.79
CA ASN A 247 13.44 5.34 22.11
C ASN A 247 12.07 5.77 22.66
N GLU A 248 11.63 7.00 22.36
CA GLU A 248 10.30 7.50 22.76
C GLU A 248 9.21 6.79 21.95
N PHE A 249 9.47 6.56 20.65
CA PHE A 249 8.59 5.78 19.79
C PHE A 249 8.44 4.32 20.26
N ILE A 250 9.54 3.66 20.63
CA ILE A 250 9.52 2.29 21.18
C ILE A 250 8.69 2.23 22.48
N THR A 251 8.84 3.24 23.35
CA THR A 251 8.12 3.29 24.64
C THR A 251 6.60 3.33 24.44
N ILE A 252 6.12 4.10 23.45
CA ILE A 252 4.70 4.20 23.10
C ILE A 252 4.13 2.87 22.59
N ILE A 253 4.92 2.11 21.81
CA ILE A 253 4.48 0.81 21.26
C ILE A 253 4.47 -0.29 22.34
N THR A 254 5.25 -0.14 23.42
CA THR A 254 5.35 -1.13 24.50
C THR A 254 4.34 -0.96 25.64
N LEU A 255 3.57 0.13 25.67
CA LEU A 255 2.49 0.40 26.64
C LEU A 255 1.18 -0.29 26.23
#